data_AF-X1U093-F1
#
_entry.id   AF-X1U093-F1
#
_cell.length_a   1.000
_cell.length_b   1.000
_cell.length_c   1.000
_cell.angle_alpha   90.00
_cell.angle_beta   90.00
_cell.angle_gamma   90.00
#
_symmetry.space_group_name_H-M   'P 1'
#
loop_
_entity.id
_entity.type
_entity.pdbx_description
1 polymer ?
#
loop_
_entity_poly.entity_id
_entity_poly.type
_entity_poly.pdbx_seq_one_letter_code
_entity_poly.pdbx_strand_id
1 'polypeptide(L)'
;MLAYGYGDLESTLSIARKNIDLARSLEVDTIITTCATCGSLLKRYPNLLSEDAGYSTQAKAFAGKVNDISEFLMDIGLNTEMGTLKHRVTYHDPCHLGRFQKITSQPRQLLQSIPGVEFIEMAESNMCCGAAGSYSLAHYDLSMKV
;
A
#
# COMPACT_ATOMS: atom_id res chain seq x y z
N MET A 1 6.60 3.13 -8.28
CA MET A 1 6.03 4.49 -8.18
C MET A 1 7.07 5.58 -8.45
N LEU A 2 8.37 5.32 -8.28
CA LEU A 2 9.41 6.30 -8.61
C LEU A 2 9.37 6.72 -10.08
N ALA A 3 9.50 5.77 -11.04
CA ALA A 3 9.40 6.08 -12.47
C ALA A 3 8.13 6.89 -12.79
N TYR A 4 6.98 6.42 -12.29
CA TYR A 4 5.70 7.09 -12.48
C TYR A 4 5.64 8.52 -11.89
N GLY A 5 6.09 8.69 -10.65
CA GLY A 5 6.10 9.97 -9.95
C GLY A 5 7.05 10.99 -10.55
N TYR A 6 8.09 10.52 -11.26
CA TYR A 6 9.04 11.34 -12.01
C TYR A 6 8.68 11.53 -13.49
N GLY A 7 7.55 10.98 -13.94
CA GLY A 7 7.07 11.14 -15.31
C GLY A 7 7.72 10.19 -16.34
N ASP A 8 8.54 9.23 -15.91
CA ASP A 8 9.05 8.16 -16.77
C ASP A 8 7.95 7.10 -16.99
N LEU A 9 7.05 7.43 -17.91
CA LEU A 9 5.91 6.58 -18.27
C LEU A 9 6.36 5.31 -18.99
N GLU A 10 7.39 5.37 -19.82
CA GLU A 10 7.89 4.21 -20.56
C GLU A 10 8.36 3.10 -19.60
N SER A 11 9.22 3.44 -18.64
CA SER A 11 9.67 2.51 -17.60
C SER A 11 8.50 2.04 -16.73
N THR A 12 7.56 2.93 -16.41
CA THR A 12 6.38 2.58 -15.63
C THR A 12 5.57 1.48 -16.30
N LEU A 13 5.26 1.64 -17.59
CA LEU A 13 4.48 0.67 -18.36
C LEU A 13 5.26 -0.64 -18.56
N SER A 14 6.57 -0.56 -18.81
CA SER A 14 7.45 -1.72 -18.92
C SER A 14 7.46 -2.56 -17.63
N ILE A 15 7.58 -1.92 -16.47
CA ILE A 15 7.55 -2.59 -15.16
C ILE A 15 6.15 -3.15 -14.88
N ALA A 16 5.09 -2.43 -15.22
CA ALA A 16 3.72 -2.89 -15.01
C ALA A 16 3.44 -4.20 -15.77
N ARG A 17 3.84 -4.26 -17.04
CA ARG A 17 3.73 -5.48 -17.86
C ARG A 17 4.51 -6.66 -17.25
N LYS A 18 5.77 -6.43 -16.84
CA LYS A 18 6.59 -7.46 -16.18
C LYS A 18 5.96 -8.01 -14.90
N ASN A 19 5.39 -7.13 -14.06
CA ASN A 19 4.72 -7.55 -12.83
C ASN A 19 3.48 -8.40 -13.12
N ILE A 20 2.70 -8.02 -14.14
CA ILE A 20 1.52 -8.78 -14.57
C ILE A 20 1.93 -10.16 -15.08
N ASP A 21 2.94 -10.24 -15.94
CA ASP A 21 3.43 -11.51 -16.47
C ASP A 21 3.96 -12.43 -15.38
N LEU A 22 4.71 -11.89 -14.41
CA LEU A 22 5.23 -12.65 -13.29
C LEU A 22 4.11 -13.18 -12.39
N ALA A 23 3.13 -12.35 -12.05
CA ALA A 23 1.99 -12.79 -11.23
C ALA A 23 1.16 -13.88 -11.94
N ARG A 24 1.06 -13.82 -13.27
CA ARG A 24 0.38 -14.85 -14.08
C ARG A 24 1.18 -16.15 -14.13
N SER A 25 2.50 -16.09 -14.34
CA SER A 25 3.33 -17.29 -14.43
C SER A 25 3.42 -18.05 -13.11
N LEU A 26 3.25 -17.35 -11.99
CA LEU A 26 3.21 -17.93 -10.64
C LEU A 26 1.81 -18.38 -10.22
N GLU A 27 0.77 -18.12 -11.01
CA GLU A 27 -0.63 -18.48 -10.73
C GLU A 27 -1.10 -18.05 -9.33
N VAL A 28 -0.66 -16.87 -8.84
CA VAL A 28 -0.94 -16.44 -7.47
C VAL A 28 -2.42 -16.10 -7.25
N ASP A 29 -2.96 -16.45 -6.08
CA ASP A 29 -4.33 -16.07 -5.68
C ASP A 29 -4.41 -14.60 -5.26
N THR A 30 -3.40 -14.12 -4.53
CA THR A 30 -3.33 -12.75 -4.02
C THR A 30 -1.92 -12.19 -4.06
N ILE A 31 -1.81 -10.87 -4.14
CA ILE A 31 -0.57 -10.10 -4.12
C ILE A 31 -0.64 -9.18 -2.91
N ILE A 32 0.10 -9.50 -1.87
CA ILE A 32 0.07 -8.73 -0.62
C ILE A 32 1.20 -7.70 -0.63
N THR A 33 0.89 -6.48 -0.22
CA THR A 33 1.89 -5.41 -0.05
C THR A 33 1.82 -4.78 1.32
N THR A 34 2.99 -4.46 1.87
CA THR A 34 3.16 -3.65 3.09
C THR A 34 3.50 -2.19 2.76
N CYS A 35 3.59 -1.86 1.47
CA CYS A 35 3.98 -0.55 0.98
C CYS A 35 2.75 0.14 0.40
N ALA A 36 2.16 1.06 1.16
CA ALA A 36 0.99 1.85 0.76
C ALA A 36 1.14 2.49 -0.63
N THR A 37 2.33 3.01 -0.92
CA THR A 37 2.70 3.61 -2.21
C THR A 37 2.73 2.60 -3.34
N CYS A 38 3.26 1.42 -3.08
CA CYS A 38 3.34 0.34 -4.05
C CYS A 38 1.93 -0.18 -4.35
N GLY A 39 1.13 -0.48 -3.32
CA GLY A 39 -0.27 -0.93 -3.47
C GLY A 39 -1.12 0.04 -4.28
N SER A 40 -1.06 1.33 -3.97
CA SER A 40 -1.79 2.38 -4.71
C SER A 40 -1.43 2.39 -6.19
N LEU A 41 -0.13 2.28 -6.54
CA LEU A 41 0.28 2.23 -7.95
C LEU A 41 -0.14 0.92 -8.63
N LEU A 42 0.04 -0.22 -7.97
CA LEU A 42 -0.32 -1.55 -8.51
C LEU A 42 -1.83 -1.61 -8.82
N LYS A 43 -2.68 -1.11 -7.91
CA LYS A 43 -4.13 -0.99 -8.11
C LYS A 43 -4.50 0.00 -9.22
N ARG A 44 -3.58 0.88 -9.65
CA ARG A 44 -3.77 1.86 -10.74
C ARG A 44 -3.38 1.32 -12.12
N TYR A 45 -2.80 0.12 -12.23
CA TYR A 45 -2.43 -0.50 -13.51
C TYR A 45 -3.57 -0.51 -14.55
N PRO A 46 -4.85 -0.76 -14.21
CA PRO A 46 -5.94 -0.70 -15.17
C PRO A 46 -6.05 0.64 -15.89
N ASN A 47 -5.75 1.75 -15.20
CA ASN A 47 -5.78 3.09 -15.78
C ASN A 47 -4.51 3.38 -16.59
N LEU A 48 -3.36 2.84 -16.18
CA LEU A 48 -2.09 3.04 -16.89
C LEU A 48 -2.02 2.25 -18.20
N LEU A 49 -2.65 1.08 -18.23
CA LEU A 49 -2.63 0.15 -19.37
C LEU A 49 -3.98 0.10 -20.10
N SER A 50 -4.83 1.13 -19.97
CA SER A 50 -6.17 1.14 -20.58
C SER A 50 -6.11 1.00 -22.10
N GLU A 51 -5.15 1.66 -22.73
CA GLU A 51 -4.93 1.66 -24.18
C GLU A 51 -4.02 0.52 -24.67
N ASP A 52 -3.47 -0.27 -23.74
CA ASP A 52 -2.62 -1.42 -24.09
C ASP A 52 -3.52 -2.64 -24.32
N ALA A 53 -3.90 -2.88 -25.58
CA ALA A 53 -4.79 -3.99 -25.95
C ALA A 53 -4.28 -5.37 -25.47
N GLY A 54 -2.96 -5.53 -25.33
CA GLY A 54 -2.35 -6.78 -24.85
C GLY A 54 -2.44 -6.96 -23.33
N TYR A 55 -2.67 -5.88 -22.57
CA TYR A 55 -2.59 -5.89 -21.10
C TYR A 55 -3.80 -5.30 -20.37
N SER A 56 -4.71 -4.60 -21.04
CA SER A 56 -5.82 -3.89 -20.38
C SER A 56 -6.70 -4.81 -19.53
N THR A 57 -6.97 -6.03 -20.00
CA THR A 57 -7.75 -7.04 -19.27
C THR A 57 -6.95 -7.64 -18.13
N GLN A 58 -5.68 -7.96 -18.37
CA GLN A 58 -4.78 -8.57 -17.42
C GLN A 58 -4.44 -7.61 -16.28
N ALA A 59 -4.35 -6.30 -16.56
CA ALA A 59 -4.15 -5.26 -15.58
C ALA A 59 -5.33 -5.17 -14.59
N LYS A 60 -6.57 -5.31 -15.08
CA LYS A 60 -7.78 -5.38 -14.23
C LYS A 60 -7.75 -6.61 -13.33
N ALA A 61 -7.45 -7.78 -13.90
CA ALA A 61 -7.33 -9.01 -13.14
C ALA A 61 -6.21 -8.94 -12.09
N PHE A 62 -5.05 -8.38 -12.46
CA PHE A 62 -3.93 -8.16 -11.56
C PHE A 62 -4.30 -7.24 -10.40
N ALA A 63 -4.87 -6.07 -10.69
CA ALA A 63 -5.26 -5.10 -9.67
C ALA A 63 -6.29 -5.67 -8.68
N GLY A 64 -7.21 -6.54 -9.16
CA GLY A 64 -8.17 -7.23 -8.31
C GLY A 64 -7.55 -8.24 -7.33
N LYS A 65 -6.29 -8.65 -7.52
CA LYS A 65 -5.57 -9.53 -6.61
C LYS A 65 -4.70 -8.79 -5.59
N VAL A 66 -4.50 -7.48 -5.76
CA VAL A 66 -3.59 -6.69 -4.92
C VAL A 66 -4.29 -6.27 -3.64
N ASN A 67 -3.72 -6.64 -2.50
CA ASN A 67 -4.20 -6.26 -1.18
C ASN A 67 -3.10 -5.61 -0.35
N ASP A 68 -3.44 -4.59 0.43
CA ASP A 68 -2.64 -4.18 1.59
C ASP A 68 -2.64 -5.32 2.62
N ILE A 69 -1.54 -5.46 3.35
CA ILE A 69 -1.45 -6.45 4.43
C ILE A 69 -2.57 -6.28 5.45
N SER A 70 -2.99 -5.04 5.73
CA SER A 70 -3.94 -4.74 6.78
C SER A 70 -5.36 -5.18 6.40
N GLU A 71 -5.77 -4.95 5.15
CA GLU A 71 -7.07 -5.44 4.65
C GLU A 71 -7.05 -6.97 4.53
N PHE A 72 -5.96 -7.53 3.99
CA PHE A 72 -5.85 -8.97 3.81
C PHE A 72 -5.97 -9.74 5.13
N LEU A 73 -5.24 -9.32 6.17
CA LEU A 73 -5.28 -9.97 7.49
C LEU A 73 -6.66 -9.87 8.16
N MET A 74 -7.39 -8.78 7.92
CA MET A 74 -8.76 -8.64 8.41
C MET A 74 -9.72 -9.55 7.65
N ASP A 75 -9.56 -9.69 6.33
CA ASP A 75 -10.45 -10.47 5.48
C ASP A 75 -10.34 -11.98 5.73
N ILE A 76 -9.13 -12.50 5.94
CA ILE A 76 -8.93 -13.95 6.17
C ILE A 76 -9.27 -14.40 7.60
N GLY A 77 -9.50 -13.44 8.51
CA GLY A 77 -9.59 -13.69 9.94
C GLY A 77 -8.21 -13.81 10.59
N LEU A 78 -7.95 -12.94 11.57
CA LEU A 78 -6.72 -12.96 12.35
C LEU A 78 -6.54 -14.28 13.12
N ASN A 79 -5.29 -14.73 13.24
CA ASN A 79 -4.95 -15.74 14.23
C ASN A 79 -5.26 -15.20 15.63
N THR A 80 -6.04 -15.94 16.40
CA THR A 80 -6.48 -15.56 17.75
C THR A 80 -5.46 -15.91 18.83
N GLU A 81 -4.48 -16.77 18.54
CA GLU A 81 -3.41 -17.16 19.47
C GLU A 81 -2.23 -16.19 19.42
N MET A 82 -2.49 -14.90 19.65
CA MET A 82 -1.44 -13.88 19.72
C MET A 82 -0.77 -13.83 21.10
N GLY A 83 0.54 -13.60 21.12
CA GLY A 83 1.26 -13.23 22.34
C GLY A 83 0.81 -11.88 22.90
N THR A 84 1.05 -11.64 24.19
CA THR A 84 0.74 -10.35 24.82
C THR A 84 1.85 -9.33 24.56
N LEU A 85 1.47 -8.10 24.20
CA LEU A 85 2.38 -6.97 23.99
C LEU A 85 1.94 -5.77 24.83
N LYS A 86 2.62 -5.51 25.95
CA LYS A 86 2.28 -4.41 26.88
C LYS A 86 2.91 -3.09 26.47
N HIS A 87 2.42 -2.50 25.38
CA HIS A 87 2.87 -1.20 24.89
C HIS A 87 1.73 -0.25 24.57
N ARG A 88 2.02 1.04 24.72
CA ARG A 88 1.20 2.14 24.19
C ARG A 88 1.58 2.35 22.73
N VAL A 89 0.62 2.20 21.83
CA VAL A 89 0.86 2.23 20.39
C VAL A 89 -0.08 3.25 19.74
N THR A 90 0.41 3.92 18.72
CA THR A 90 -0.40 4.78 17.85
C THR A 90 -0.22 4.38 16.39
N TYR A 91 -1.01 4.95 15.48
CA TYR A 91 -0.92 4.69 14.06
C TYR A 91 -0.88 6.01 13.28
N HIS A 92 0.12 6.13 12.41
CA HIS A 92 0.22 7.23 11.46
C HIS A 92 -0.24 6.72 10.10
N ASP A 93 -1.34 7.27 9.58
CA ASP A 93 -1.98 6.83 8.35
C ASP A 93 -1.08 7.11 7.14
N PRO A 94 -0.61 6.07 6.42
CA PRO A 94 0.07 6.29 5.17
C PRO A 94 -0.87 6.97 4.18
N CYS A 95 -0.48 8.13 3.66
CA CYS A 95 -1.34 8.93 2.77
C CYS A 95 -1.80 8.14 1.54
N HIS A 96 -0.96 7.24 1.00
CA HIS A 96 -1.30 6.38 -0.13
C HIS A 96 -2.27 5.23 0.24
N LEU A 97 -2.31 4.83 1.51
CA LEU A 97 -3.25 3.83 2.00
C LEU A 97 -4.61 4.46 2.26
N GLY A 98 -4.66 5.53 3.06
CA GLY A 98 -5.91 6.20 3.41
C GLY A 98 -6.54 6.98 2.26
N ARG A 99 -5.78 7.81 1.53
CA ARG A 99 -6.37 8.72 0.51
C ARG A 99 -6.71 8.01 -0.79
N PHE A 100 -5.87 7.08 -1.23
CA PHE A 100 -6.00 6.44 -2.54
C PHE A 100 -6.59 5.03 -2.47
N GLN A 101 -6.23 4.25 -1.45
CA GLN A 101 -6.78 2.89 -1.30
C GLN A 101 -8.00 2.84 -0.36
N LYS A 102 -8.30 3.91 0.38
CA LYS A 102 -9.44 4.01 1.31
C LYS A 102 -9.41 3.00 2.46
N ILE A 103 -8.21 2.56 2.83
CA ILE A 103 -7.97 1.63 3.93
C ILE A 103 -7.52 2.48 5.14
N THR A 104 -8.36 2.54 6.17
CA THR A 104 -8.12 3.38 7.37
C THR A 104 -8.52 2.68 8.66
N SER A 105 -9.59 1.90 8.67
CA SER A 105 -10.05 1.19 9.88
C SER A 105 -9.25 -0.08 10.16
N GLN A 106 -8.88 -0.81 9.12
CA GLN A 106 -8.25 -2.13 9.23
C GLN A 106 -6.93 -2.10 10.03
N PRO A 107 -5.98 -1.17 9.79
CA PRO A 107 -4.75 -1.13 10.60
C PRO A 107 -5.02 -0.92 12.10
N ARG A 108 -6.03 -0.09 12.44
CA ARG A 108 -6.41 0.18 13.84
C ARG A 108 -7.01 -1.05 14.50
N GLN A 109 -7.93 -1.72 13.81
CA GLN A 109 -8.56 -2.95 14.29
C GLN A 109 -7.51 -4.04 14.55
N LEU A 110 -6.55 -4.20 13.63
CA LEU A 110 -5.42 -5.12 13.81
C LEU A 110 -4.62 -4.79 15.06
N LEU A 111 -4.21 -3.52 15.25
CA LEU A 111 -3.43 -3.11 16.41
C LEU A 111 -4.18 -3.31 17.74
N GLN A 112 -5.48 -2.98 17.76
CA GLN A 112 -6.34 -3.15 18.94
C GLN A 112 -6.64 -4.61 19.28
N SER A 113 -6.49 -5.52 18.31
CA SER A 113 -6.69 -6.95 18.55
C SER A 113 -5.54 -7.61 19.32
N ILE A 114 -4.36 -6.98 19.36
CA ILE A 114 -3.18 -7.55 20.03
C ILE A 114 -3.37 -7.48 21.55
N PRO A 115 -3.32 -8.62 22.27
CA PRO A 115 -3.53 -8.63 23.72
C PRO A 115 -2.52 -7.73 24.45
N GLY A 116 -3.02 -6.88 25.35
CA GLY A 116 -2.20 -5.99 26.19
C GLY A 116 -1.77 -4.68 25.54
N VAL A 117 -2.07 -4.46 24.25
CA VAL A 117 -1.79 -3.17 23.59
C VAL A 117 -2.77 -2.11 24.08
N GLU A 118 -2.26 -0.94 24.42
CA GLU A 118 -3.03 0.27 24.67
C GLU A 118 -2.94 1.16 23.42
N PHE A 119 -3.97 1.12 22.58
CA PHE A 119 -4.01 1.94 21.37
C PHE A 119 -4.45 3.37 21.69
N ILE A 120 -3.68 4.36 21.23
CA ILE A 120 -3.97 5.78 21.37
C ILE A 120 -3.90 6.43 19.99
N GLU A 121 -5.02 7.01 19.56
CA GLU A 121 -5.08 7.73 18.29
C GLU A 121 -4.17 8.97 18.33
N MET A 122 -3.34 9.14 17.31
CA MET A 122 -2.49 10.31 17.15
C MET A 122 -3.33 11.49 16.63
N ALA A 123 -3.10 12.68 17.16
CA ALA A 123 -3.65 13.91 16.59
C ALA A 123 -3.11 14.09 15.16
N GLU A 124 -3.99 14.43 14.22
CA GLU A 124 -3.62 14.61 12.80
C GLU A 124 -2.91 13.37 12.21
N SER A 125 -3.35 12.16 12.58
CA SER A 125 -2.76 10.90 12.14
C SER A 125 -2.69 10.73 10.61
N ASN A 126 -3.46 11.50 9.83
CA ASN A 126 -3.48 11.54 8.37
C ASN A 126 -2.63 12.65 7.72
N MET A 127 -1.85 13.39 8.52
CA MET A 127 -0.87 14.33 8.03
C MET A 127 0.20 13.58 7.21
N CYS A 128 0.78 14.23 6.19
CA CYS A 128 1.89 13.62 5.46
C CYS A 128 3.10 13.47 6.38
N CYS A 129 3.89 12.40 6.27
CA CYS A 129 5.14 12.25 7.03
C CYS A 129 6.37 12.93 6.37
N GLY A 130 6.18 13.63 5.25
CA GLY A 130 7.27 14.25 4.48
C GLY A 130 8.07 13.28 3.58
N ALA A 131 7.98 11.96 3.79
CA ALA A 131 8.80 10.96 3.09
C ALA A 131 8.32 10.58 1.67
N ALA A 132 7.57 11.43 0.98
CA ALA A 132 6.92 11.08 -0.29
C ALA A 132 7.95 10.77 -1.40
N GLY A 133 8.14 9.48 -1.71
CA GLY A 133 9.02 9.02 -2.79
C GLY A 133 10.46 9.47 -2.57
N SER A 134 10.94 10.38 -3.41
CA SER A 134 12.26 10.98 -3.36
C SER A 134 12.28 12.38 -2.75
N TYR A 135 11.13 12.90 -2.31
CA TYR A 135 11.02 14.25 -1.76
C TYR A 135 11.93 14.43 -0.54
N SER A 136 12.00 13.44 0.35
CA SER A 136 12.92 13.46 1.51
C SER A 136 14.40 13.45 1.09
N LEU A 137 14.72 12.94 -0.10
CA LEU A 137 16.09 12.97 -0.63
C LEU A 137 16.40 14.32 -1.31
N ALA A 138 15.46 14.85 -2.08
CA ALA A 138 15.64 16.11 -2.81
C ALA A 138 15.49 17.35 -1.92
N HIS A 139 14.67 17.25 -0.86
CA HIS A 139 14.27 18.35 0.02
C HIS A 139 14.30 17.92 1.50
N TYR A 140 15.41 17.33 1.93
CA TYR A 140 15.60 16.79 3.28
C TYR A 140 15.18 17.76 4.39
N ASP A 141 15.71 18.99 4.37
CA ASP A 141 15.43 19.99 5.41
C ASP A 141 13.95 20.40 5.50
N LEU A 142 13.21 20.32 4.38
CA LEU A 142 11.77 20.57 4.37
C LEU A 142 11.00 19.35 4.86
N SER A 143 11.40 18.14 4.44
CA SER A 143 10.81 16.89 4.90
C SER A 143 10.89 16.72 6.41
N MET A 144 12.00 17.14 7.04
CA MET A 144 12.20 17.02 8.48
C MET A 144 11.41 18.05 9.32
N LYS A 145 10.76 19.02 8.68
CA LYS A 145 9.91 20.03 9.34
C LYS A 145 8.43 19.68 9.34
N VAL A 146 8.07 18.60 8.65
CA VAL A 146 6.72 18.03 8.67
C VAL A 146 6.59 17.17 9.92
#